data_AF-A0A4R9Q9V5-F1
#
_entry.id   AF-A0A4R9Q9V5-F1
#
_cell.length_a   1.000
_cell.length_b   1.000
_cell.length_c   1.000
_cell.angle_alpha   90.00
_cell.angle_beta   90.00
_cell.angle_gamma   90.00
#
_symmetry.space_group_name_H-M   'P 1'
#
loop_
_entity.id
_entity.type
_entity.pdbx_description
1 polymer ?
#
loop_
_entity_poly.entity_id
_entity_poly.type
_entity_poly.pdbx_seq_one_letter_code
_entity_poly.pdbx_strand_id
1 'polypeptide(L)'
;MKPADLLKAHEAAGKRYIAALTELTEAYVELGAYDRALDNTHVRELVGQITGPVNMRSFFGIPDSVPWPLRHPLFWPEAGSNWQDAIKERGDALIADVTA
;
A
#
# COMPACT_ATOMS: atom_id res chain seq x y z
N MET A 1 -30.62 23.21 4.74
CA MET A 1 -30.26 21.77 4.76
C MET A 1 -31.11 21.10 5.83
N LYS A 2 -31.83 20.02 5.48
CA LYS A 2 -32.65 19.25 6.43
C LYS A 2 -31.78 18.17 7.10
N PRO A 3 -32.16 17.66 8.28
CA PRO A 3 -31.44 16.55 8.92
C PRO A 3 -31.25 15.32 8.00
N ALA A 4 -32.23 15.01 7.15
CA ALA A 4 -32.13 13.93 6.17
C ALA A 4 -31.05 14.19 5.09
N ASP A 5 -30.80 15.45 4.73
CA ASP A 5 -29.76 15.80 3.76
C ASP A 5 -28.36 15.58 4.35
N LEU A 6 -28.19 15.77 5.67
CA LEU A 6 -26.93 15.49 6.38
C LEU A 6 -26.62 13.99 6.37
N LEU A 7 -27.61 13.14 6.64
CA LEU A 7 -27.43 11.68 6.60
C LEU A 7 -27.01 11.21 5.20
N LYS A 8 -27.67 11.72 4.16
CA LYS A 8 -27.32 11.40 2.76
C LYS A 8 -25.91 11.89 2.40
N ALA A 9 -25.54 13.09 2.84
CA ALA A 9 -24.20 13.64 2.61
C ALA A 9 -23.12 12.84 3.36
N HIS A 10 -23.41 12.38 4.58
CA HIS A 10 -22.52 11.54 5.38
C HIS A 10 -22.27 10.19 4.71
N GLU A 11 -23.30 9.51 4.20
CA GLU A 11 -23.12 8.26 3.44
C GLU A 11 -22.30 8.47 2.17
N ALA A 12 -22.53 9.57 1.44
CA ALA A 12 -21.76 9.89 0.24
C ALA A 12 -20.29 10.16 0.59
N ALA A 13 -20.01 10.87 1.68
CA ALA A 13 -18.66 11.11 2.16
C ALA A 13 -17.98 9.79 2.58
N GLY A 14 -18.69 8.90 3.27
CA GLY A 14 -18.19 7.58 3.66
C GLY A 14 -17.80 6.71 2.48
N LYS A 15 -18.62 6.67 1.41
CA LYS A 15 -18.28 5.94 0.18
C LYS A 15 -17.01 6.47 -0.48
N ARG A 16 -16.84 7.80 -0.53
CA ARG A 16 -15.62 8.43 -1.05
C ARG A 16 -14.40 8.11 -0.19
N TYR A 17 -14.59 8.07 1.13
CA TYR A 17 -13.54 7.72 2.08
C TYR A 17 -13.05 6.28 1.88
N ILE A 18 -13.97 5.32 1.72
CA ILE A 18 -13.64 3.92 1.42
C ILE A 18 -12.83 3.83 0.14
N ALA A 19 -13.31 4.43 -0.95
CA ALA A 19 -12.61 4.40 -2.23
C ALA A 19 -11.19 4.97 -2.13
N ALA A 20 -11.02 6.09 -1.41
CA ALA A 20 -9.71 6.69 -1.20
C ALA A 20 -8.76 5.80 -0.38
N LEU A 21 -9.27 5.12 0.66
CA LEU A 21 -8.46 4.20 1.46
C LEU A 21 -8.07 2.93 0.71
N THR A 22 -8.98 2.40 -0.11
CA THR A 22 -8.67 1.26 -0.99
C THR A 22 -7.55 1.62 -1.96
N GLU A 23 -7.69 2.73 -2.70
CA GLU A 23 -6.67 3.21 -3.63
C GLU A 23 -5.33 3.46 -2.92
N LEU A 24 -5.36 4.11 -1.75
CA LEU A 24 -4.15 4.35 -0.97
C LEU A 24 -3.47 3.04 -0.55
N THR A 25 -4.25 2.04 -0.12
CA THR A 25 -3.72 0.74 0.31
C THR A 25 -3.07 0.02 -0.86
N GLU A 26 -3.73 -0.01 -2.02
CA GLU A 26 -3.21 -0.64 -3.24
C GLU A 26 -1.93 0.05 -3.72
N ALA A 27 -1.93 1.38 -3.82
CA ALA A 27 -0.76 2.15 -4.22
C ALA A 27 0.42 1.99 -3.25
N TYR A 28 0.14 1.94 -1.95
CA TYR A 28 1.16 1.74 -0.92
C TYR A 28 1.82 0.36 -1.07
N VAL A 29 1.01 -0.69 -1.21
CA VAL A 29 1.50 -2.07 -1.36
C VAL A 29 2.30 -2.22 -2.66
N GLU A 30 1.82 -1.67 -3.77
CA GLU A 30 2.50 -1.77 -5.06
C GLU A 30 3.87 -1.06 -5.03
N LEU A 31 3.94 0.17 -4.49
CA LEU A 31 5.21 0.89 -4.38
C LEU A 31 6.20 0.14 -3.47
N GLY A 32 5.74 -0.35 -2.31
CA GLY A 32 6.58 -1.13 -1.41
C GLY A 32 7.07 -2.45 -2.02
N ALA A 33 6.26 -3.07 -2.88
CA ALA A 33 6.64 -4.29 -3.60
C ALA A 33 7.73 -4.03 -4.64
N TYR A 34 7.65 -2.91 -5.38
CA TYR A 34 8.71 -2.50 -6.30
C TYR A 34 10.02 -2.19 -5.58
N ASP A 35 9.96 -1.45 -4.46
CA ASP A 35 11.13 -1.19 -3.63
C ASP A 35 11.80 -2.50 -3.20
N ARG A 36 11.00 -3.48 -2.73
CA ARG A 36 11.48 -4.81 -2.35
C ARG A 36 12.15 -5.53 -3.52
N ALA A 37 11.53 -5.52 -4.70
CA ALA A 37 12.09 -6.16 -5.89
C ALA A 37 13.42 -5.50 -6.30
N LEU A 38 13.51 -4.18 -6.22
CA LEU A 38 14.70 -3.41 -6.57
C LEU A 38 15.80 -3.46 -5.49
N ASP A 39 15.47 -3.78 -4.24
CA ASP A 39 16.47 -4.04 -3.19
C ASP A 39 17.12 -5.44 -3.36
N ASN A 40 16.49 -6.34 -4.12
CA ASN A 40 17.05 -7.65 -4.43
C ASN A 40 18.30 -7.54 -5.33
N THR A 41 19.44 -8.07 -4.88
CA THR A 41 20.71 -8.01 -5.61
C THR A 41 20.64 -8.62 -7.00
N HIS A 42 19.95 -9.74 -7.19
CA HIS A 42 19.87 -10.40 -8.50
C HIS A 42 19.10 -9.53 -9.50
N VAL A 43 17.98 -8.94 -9.07
CA VAL A 43 17.25 -7.97 -9.89
C VAL A 43 18.14 -6.75 -10.20
N ARG A 44 18.90 -6.25 -9.24
CA ARG A 44 19.85 -5.13 -9.43
C ARG A 44 20.95 -5.43 -10.45
N GLU A 45 21.45 -6.67 -10.47
CA GLU A 45 22.42 -7.13 -11.46
C GLU A 45 21.84 -7.05 -12.87
N LEU A 46 20.60 -7.51 -13.05
CA LEU A 46 19.91 -7.49 -14.35
C LEU A 46 19.68 -6.06 -14.87
N VAL A 47 19.48 -5.08 -13.99
CA VAL A 47 19.32 -3.66 -14.37
C VAL A 47 20.63 -2.86 -14.37
N GLY A 48 21.77 -3.52 -14.23
CA GLY A 48 23.10 -2.88 -14.31
C GLY A 48 23.44 -1.95 -13.13
N GLN A 49 22.75 -2.07 -11.99
CA GLN A 49 22.93 -1.22 -10.80
C GLN A 49 23.61 -1.96 -9.63
N ILE A 50 24.78 -2.54 -9.90
CA ILE A 50 25.53 -3.37 -8.95
C ILE A 50 26.36 -2.53 -7.95
N THR A 51 26.80 -1.33 -8.34
CA THR A 51 27.72 -0.54 -7.52
C THR A 51 27.04 0.61 -6.78
N GLY A 52 27.14 0.59 -5.45
CA GLY A 52 26.76 1.70 -4.57
C GLY A 52 25.52 1.42 -3.72
N PRO A 53 25.38 2.10 -2.57
CA PRO A 53 24.15 2.07 -1.79
C PRO A 53 23.05 2.77 -2.61
N VAL A 54 22.09 2.00 -3.10
CA VAL A 54 20.86 2.57 -3.63
C VAL A 54 19.86 2.51 -2.49
N ASN A 55 19.51 3.66 -1.94
CA ASN A 55 18.47 3.72 -0.92
C ASN A 55 17.11 3.57 -1.64
N MET A 56 16.72 2.32 -1.89
CA MET A 56 15.42 1.98 -2.49
C MET A 56 14.27 2.10 -1.46
N ARG A 57 14.49 2.62 -0.25
CA ARG A 57 13.40 2.82 0.72
C ARG A 57 12.52 3.99 0.29
N SER A 58 11.29 3.69 -0.16
CA SER A 58 10.26 4.71 -0.29
C SER A 58 9.60 5.07 1.05
N PHE A 59 9.71 4.22 2.08
CA PHE A 59 9.04 4.43 3.37
C PHE A 59 9.98 4.38 4.59
N PHE A 60 9.73 5.25 5.57
CA PHE A 60 10.43 5.24 6.86
C PHE A 60 10.05 4.05 7.75
N GLY A 61 8.89 3.45 7.50
CA GLY A 61 8.40 2.24 8.16
C GLY A 61 7.14 1.74 7.45
N ILE A 62 6.94 0.42 7.45
CA ILE A 62 5.75 -0.21 6.86
C ILE A 62 4.81 -0.55 8.01
N PRO A 63 3.60 0.06 8.08
CA PRO A 63 2.65 -0.31 9.11
C PRO A 63 2.21 -1.76 8.91
N ASP A 64 1.79 -2.40 9.98
CA ASP A 64 1.20 -3.74 9.91
C ASP A 64 -0.08 -3.73 9.08
N SER A 65 -0.90 -2.68 9.17
CA SER A 65 -2.22 -2.57 8.52
C SER A 65 -2.57 -1.11 8.30
N VAL A 66 -3.83 -0.79 7.93
CA VAL A 66 -4.28 0.61 7.83
C VAL A 66 -3.95 1.34 9.14
N PRO A 67 -3.20 2.46 9.11
CA PRO A 67 -2.83 3.19 10.32
C PRO A 67 -4.04 3.57 11.15
N TRP A 68 -3.94 3.48 12.48
CA TRP A 68 -5.04 3.80 13.39
C TRP A 68 -5.74 5.15 13.12
N PRO A 69 -5.02 6.26 12.80
CA PRO A 69 -5.66 7.54 12.47
C PRO A 69 -6.54 7.53 11.21
N LEU A 70 -6.37 6.52 10.35
CA LEU A 70 -7.10 6.32 9.11
C LEU A 70 -8.19 5.24 9.23
N ARG A 71 -8.49 4.75 10.44
CA ARG A 71 -9.57 3.79 10.64
C ARG A 71 -10.86 4.54 10.95
N HIS A 72 -11.95 4.18 10.28
CA HIS A 72 -13.27 4.78 10.53
C HIS A 72 -14.24 3.71 11.01
N PRO A 73 -14.84 3.82 12.21
CA PRO A 73 -15.61 2.73 12.83
C PRO A 73 -16.82 2.26 12.01
N LEU A 74 -17.33 3.10 11.10
CA LEU A 74 -18.47 2.76 10.23
C LEU A 74 -18.07 2.41 8.80
N PHE A 75 -17.04 3.06 8.25
CA PHE A 75 -16.74 3.01 6.82
C PHE A 75 -15.48 2.17 6.55
N TRP A 76 -14.64 1.97 7.56
CA TRP A 76 -13.49 1.09 7.50
C TRP A 76 -13.27 0.47 8.89
N PRO A 77 -14.19 -0.39 9.36
CA PRO A 77 -14.21 -0.89 10.73
C PRO A 77 -13.02 -1.81 11.03
N GLU A 78 -12.57 -2.55 10.02
CA GLU A 78 -11.47 -3.50 10.12
C GLU A 78 -10.13 -2.83 9.85
N ALA A 79 -9.06 -3.39 10.41
CA ALA A 79 -7.70 -2.90 10.14
C ALA A 79 -7.26 -3.15 8.68
N GLY A 80 -7.91 -4.08 7.97
CA GLY A 80 -7.48 -4.55 6.65
C GLY A 80 -6.44 -5.66 6.73
N SER A 81 -5.91 -6.07 5.58
CA SER A 81 -4.83 -7.07 5.46
C SER A 81 -3.49 -6.53 5.98
N ASN A 82 -2.56 -7.44 6.28
CA ASN A 82 -1.22 -7.04 6.69
C ASN A 82 -0.45 -6.47 5.51
N TRP A 83 -0.06 -5.19 5.56
CA TRP A 83 0.62 -4.52 4.46
C TRP A 83 2.05 -5.04 4.26
N GLN A 84 2.74 -5.47 5.33
CA GLN A 84 4.08 -6.06 5.24
C GLN A 84 4.05 -7.38 4.48
N ASP A 85 3.06 -8.23 4.79
CA ASP A 85 2.89 -9.52 4.12
C ASP A 85 2.48 -9.33 2.66
N ALA A 86 1.56 -8.41 2.38
CA ALA A 86 1.14 -8.09 1.01
C ALA A 86 2.29 -7.55 0.15
N ILE A 87 3.09 -6.63 0.70
CA ILE A 87 4.30 -6.12 0.03
C ILE A 87 5.29 -7.25 -0.24
N LYS A 88 5.49 -8.14 0.73
CA LYS A 88 6.39 -9.28 0.59
C LYS A 88 5.92 -10.21 -0.53
N GLU A 89 4.68 -10.66 -0.48
CA GLU A 89 4.08 -11.55 -1.47
C GLU A 89 4.17 -10.97 -2.89
N ARG A 90 3.74 -9.70 -3.05
CA ARG A 90 3.78 -9.01 -4.33
C ARG A 90 5.21 -8.81 -4.84
N GLY A 91 6.13 -8.41 -3.96
CA GLY A 91 7.53 -8.22 -4.33
C GLY A 91 8.23 -9.53 -4.69
N ASP A 92 7.93 -10.63 -3.99
CA ASP A 92 8.45 -11.95 -4.33
C ASP A 92 7.94 -12.43 -5.70
N ALA A 93 6.67 -12.14 -6.03
CA ALA A 93 6.12 -12.39 -7.37
C ALA A 93 6.83 -11.54 -8.44
N LEU A 94 7.05 -10.25 -8.20
CA LEU A 94 7.77 -9.37 -9.14
C LEU A 94 9.21 -9.84 -9.37
N ILE A 95 9.91 -10.28 -8.32
CA ILE A 95 11.26 -10.85 -8.45
C ILE A 95 11.21 -12.10 -9.34
N ALA A 96 10.28 -13.02 -9.08
CA ALA A 96 10.13 -14.23 -9.88
C ALA A 96 9.86 -13.91 -11.36
N ASP A 97 8.97 -12.96 -11.64
CA ASP A 97 8.60 -12.57 -13.01
C ASP A 97 9.77 -12.01 -13.82
N VAL A 98 10.72 -11.31 -13.18
CA VAL A 98 11.87 -10.69 -13.87
C VAL A 98 13.15 -11.52 -13.82
N THR A 99 13.16 -12.63 -13.06
CA THR A 99 14.34 -13.50 -12.89
C THR A 99 14.15 -14.92 -13.45
N ALA A 100 12.92 -15.27 -13.85
CA ALA A 100 12.62 -16.50 -14.60
C ALA A 100 13.15 -16.43 -16.04
#